data_AF-A0A7G3A807-F1
#
_entry.id   AF-A0A7G3A807-F1
#
_cell.length_a   1.000
_cell.length_b   1.000
_cell.length_c   1.000
_cell.angle_alpha   90.00
_cell.angle_beta   90.00
_cell.angle_gamma   90.00
#
_symmetry.space_group_name_H-M   'P 1'
#
loop_
_entity.id
_entity.type
_entity.pdbx_description
1 polymer ?
#
loop_
_entity_poly.entity_id
_entity_poly.type
_entity_poly.pdbx_seq_one_letter_code
_entity_poly.pdbx_strand_id
1 'polypeptide(L)'
;MFHRRQNGKRSSLVLALIAFILTLSAILTLKNAFRTGKECYILPDIGFRETFLLPDIMEDNKTPSFSRSIFFHETSCSEDQTIKLNSRQACAIESAAKMNPKWDVFVLFASPVGYFNKTSLPLIDALASYDNIHFRNVNLWDYAIGTPIYNWIRDGQIFYSSYMNSHVSDFLRYLSK
;
A
#
# COMPACT_ATOMS: atom_id res chain seq x y z
N MET A 1 4.71 61.04 -19.21
CA MET A 1 4.91 59.74 -19.88
C MET A 1 5.67 58.68 -19.05
N PHE A 2 6.38 59.06 -17.96
CA PHE A 2 7.15 58.11 -17.14
C PHE A 2 6.34 57.24 -16.15
N HIS A 3 5.17 57.67 -15.70
CA HIS A 3 4.40 56.95 -14.68
C HIS A 3 3.79 55.61 -15.16
N ARG A 4 3.43 55.51 -16.44
CA ARG A 4 2.79 54.30 -17.01
C ARG A 4 3.74 53.10 -17.10
N ARG A 5 5.05 53.37 -17.26
CA ARG A 5 6.10 52.34 -17.42
C ARG A 5 6.54 51.71 -16.10
N GLN A 6 6.43 52.43 -14.98
CA GLN A 6 6.70 51.91 -13.64
C GLN A 6 5.59 50.97 -13.14
N ASN A 7 4.32 51.29 -13.40
CA ASN A 7 3.19 50.45 -13.01
C ASN A 7 3.17 49.10 -13.74
N GLY A 8 3.55 49.06 -15.03
CA GLY A 8 3.67 47.79 -15.78
C GLY A 8 4.75 46.85 -15.24
N LYS A 9 5.91 47.39 -14.81
CA LYS A 9 6.99 46.59 -14.20
C LYS A 9 6.60 46.04 -12.82
N ARG A 10 5.94 46.85 -11.98
CA ARG A 10 5.44 46.41 -10.66
C ARG A 10 4.37 45.32 -10.81
N SER A 11 3.42 45.48 -11.73
CA SER A 11 2.40 44.48 -12.02
C SER A 11 3.00 43.15 -12.53
N SER A 12 4.00 43.22 -13.42
CA SER A 12 4.72 42.03 -13.91
C SER A 12 5.50 41.29 -12.81
N LEU A 13 6.12 42.03 -11.87
CA LEU A 13 6.82 41.45 -10.72
C LEU A 13 5.85 40.74 -9.76
N VAL A 14 4.68 41.34 -9.50
CA VAL A 14 3.64 40.73 -8.65
C VAL A 14 3.11 39.44 -9.29
N LEU A 15 2.83 39.44 -10.60
CA LEU A 15 2.39 38.24 -11.31
C LEU A 15 3.44 37.12 -11.28
N ALA A 16 4.72 37.46 -11.48
CA ALA A 16 5.82 36.49 -11.39
C ALA A 16 5.94 35.90 -9.97
N LEU A 17 5.77 36.72 -8.94
CA LEU A 17 5.82 36.28 -7.54
C LEU A 17 4.64 35.39 -7.18
N ILE A 18 3.43 35.68 -7.67
CA ILE A 18 2.25 34.82 -7.52
C ILE A 18 2.48 33.48 -8.23
N ALA A 19 2.94 33.49 -9.48
CA ALA A 19 3.24 32.26 -10.22
C ALA A 19 4.29 31.41 -9.49
N PHE A 20 5.34 32.04 -8.95
CA PHE A 20 6.34 31.36 -8.14
C PHE A 20 5.73 30.72 -6.88
N ILE A 21 4.90 31.44 -6.13
CA ILE A 21 4.22 30.91 -4.93
C ILE A 21 3.31 29.73 -5.30
N LEU A 22 2.54 29.84 -6.38
CA LEU A 22 1.66 28.76 -6.84
C LEU A 22 2.44 27.51 -7.24
N THR A 23 3.56 27.67 -7.97
CA THR A 23 4.42 26.54 -8.34
C THR A 23 5.07 25.90 -7.12
N LEU A 24 5.56 26.70 -6.16
CA LEU A 24 6.16 26.17 -4.93
C LEU A 24 5.12 25.42 -4.09
N SER A 25 3.90 25.97 -3.97
CA SER A 25 2.79 25.31 -3.29
C SER A 25 2.44 23.96 -3.94
N ALA A 26 2.33 23.92 -5.27
CA ALA A 26 2.07 22.67 -6.01
C ALA A 26 3.19 21.63 -5.83
N ILE A 27 4.46 22.07 -5.80
CA ILE A 27 5.60 21.18 -5.54
C ILE A 27 5.53 20.63 -4.11
N LEU A 28 5.17 21.45 -3.12
CA LEU A 28 5.03 21.02 -1.73
C LEU A 28 3.88 20.02 -1.55
N THR A 29 2.73 20.26 -2.16
CA THR A 29 1.59 19.33 -2.09
C THR A 29 1.93 17.99 -2.74
N LEU A 30 2.58 18.00 -3.91
CA LEU A 30 3.01 16.78 -4.59
C LEU A 30 4.04 16.00 -3.77
N LYS A 31 5.03 16.69 -3.19
CA LYS A 31 6.02 16.06 -2.30
C LYS A 31 5.37 15.42 -1.07
N ASN A 32 4.37 16.07 -0.49
CA ASN A 32 3.67 15.55 0.68
C ASN A 32 2.84 14.32 0.31
N ALA A 33 2.08 14.36 -0.78
CA ALA A 33 1.31 13.22 -1.27
C ALA A 33 2.21 12.01 -1.58
N PHE A 34 3.36 12.24 -2.22
CA PHE A 34 4.37 11.20 -2.45
C PHE A 34 4.89 10.59 -1.16
N ARG A 35 5.21 11.44 -0.17
CA ARG A 35 5.72 10.99 1.13
C ARG A 35 4.70 10.11 1.86
N THR A 36 3.44 10.54 1.94
CA THR A 36 2.37 9.76 2.57
C THR A 36 2.13 8.44 1.85
N GLY A 37 2.07 8.44 0.51
CA GLY A 37 1.90 7.21 -0.27
C GLY A 37 3.02 6.21 -0.04
N LYS A 38 4.28 6.69 0.04
CA LYS A 38 5.44 5.84 0.32
C LYS A 38 5.42 5.31 1.76
N GLU A 39 5.15 6.17 2.75
CA GLU A 39 5.14 5.80 4.17
C GLU A 39 4.12 4.67 4.49
N CYS A 40 3.02 4.58 3.75
CA CYS A 40 2.00 3.52 3.90
C CYS A 40 2.49 2.09 3.61
N TYR A 41 3.51 1.91 2.76
CA TYR A 41 3.95 0.59 2.31
C TYR A 41 5.38 0.24 2.75
N ILE A 42 6.05 1.16 3.45
CA ILE A 42 7.38 0.91 4.01
C ILE A 42 7.23 0.15 5.33
N LEU A 43 7.94 -0.97 5.47
CA LEU A 43 8.09 -1.68 6.74
C LEU A 43 8.68 -0.75 7.81
N PRO A 44 8.10 -0.68 9.02
CA PRO A 44 8.60 0.18 10.09
C PRO A 44 9.98 -0.31 10.58
N ASP A 45 10.95 0.59 10.67
CA ASP A 45 12.36 0.33 11.06
C ASP A 45 12.56 0.07 12.58
N ILE A 46 11.62 -0.60 13.24
CA ILE A 46 11.66 -0.82 14.69
C ILE A 46 11.56 -2.32 14.94
N GLY A 47 12.69 -2.97 15.23
CA GLY A 47 12.78 -4.41 15.50
C GLY A 47 11.90 -4.92 16.66
N PHE A 48 11.25 -4.04 17.42
CA PHE A 48 10.25 -4.40 18.43
C PHE A 48 8.84 -4.61 17.84
N ARG A 49 8.53 -4.10 16.64
CA ARG A 49 7.24 -4.29 15.94
C ARG A 49 7.22 -5.51 15.03
N GLU A 50 8.37 -6.03 14.60
CA GLU A 50 8.44 -7.19 13.71
C GLU A 50 7.74 -8.44 14.27
N THR A 51 7.79 -8.64 15.59
CA THR A 51 7.14 -9.80 16.23
C THR A 51 5.61 -9.75 16.19
N PHE A 52 5.01 -8.58 16.01
CA PHE A 52 3.55 -8.41 15.94
C PHE A 52 3.05 -8.30 14.50
N LEU A 53 3.93 -7.96 13.56
CA LEU A 53 3.62 -7.93 12.14
C LEU A 53 3.31 -9.33 11.63
N LEU A 54 2.44 -9.40 10.63
CA LEU A 54 2.27 -10.63 9.85
C LEU A 54 3.58 -10.95 9.14
N PRO A 55 3.91 -12.24 8.99
CA PRO A 55 5.10 -12.63 8.25
C PRO A 55 4.99 -12.24 6.78
N ASP A 56 6.14 -11.94 6.16
CA ASP A 56 6.22 -11.67 4.73
C ASP A 56 5.97 -12.95 3.93
N ILE A 57 5.23 -12.86 2.82
CA ILE A 57 4.93 -14.02 1.98
C ILE A 57 6.17 -14.68 1.36
N MET A 58 7.24 -13.93 1.14
CA MET A 58 8.48 -14.43 0.55
C MET A 58 9.39 -15.11 1.59
N GLU A 59 9.16 -14.88 2.88
CA GLU A 59 10.03 -15.33 3.97
C GLU A 59 9.39 -16.42 4.85
N ASP A 60 8.06 -16.60 4.79
CA ASP A 60 7.38 -17.57 5.65
C ASP A 60 7.50 -19.03 5.17
N ASN A 61 7.32 -19.96 6.10
CA ASN A 61 7.40 -21.41 5.88
C ASN A 61 6.36 -21.94 4.89
N LYS A 62 5.17 -21.32 4.88
CA LYS A 62 4.04 -21.70 4.06
C LYS A 62 3.99 -20.77 2.86
N THR A 63 4.57 -21.23 1.76
CA THR A 63 4.58 -20.53 0.49
C THR A 63 3.43 -20.99 -0.42
N PRO A 64 2.94 -20.12 -1.31
CA PRO A 64 1.92 -20.50 -2.27
C PRO A 64 2.36 -21.61 -3.21
N SER A 65 1.44 -22.52 -3.50
CA SER A 65 1.65 -23.55 -4.51
C SER A 65 1.14 -23.07 -5.86
N PHE A 66 1.84 -23.44 -6.94
CA PHE A 66 1.55 -22.95 -8.30
C PHE A 66 0.15 -23.32 -8.85
N SER A 67 -0.59 -24.23 -8.21
CA SER A 67 -1.87 -24.74 -8.74
C SER A 67 -3.03 -24.78 -7.75
N ARG A 68 -2.78 -24.51 -6.45
CA ARG A 68 -3.79 -24.63 -5.39
C ARG A 68 -3.68 -23.48 -4.41
N SER A 69 -3.57 -22.28 -4.94
CA SER A 69 -3.53 -21.07 -4.14
C SER A 69 -4.51 -20.03 -4.69
N ILE A 70 -5.23 -19.37 -3.78
CA ILE A 70 -6.14 -18.26 -4.05
C ILE A 70 -5.56 -17.05 -3.35
N PHE A 71 -5.51 -15.91 -4.04
CA PHE A 71 -4.95 -14.68 -3.49
C PHE A 71 -6.03 -13.61 -3.34
N PHE A 72 -6.06 -12.98 -2.17
CA PHE A 72 -6.78 -11.73 -1.92
C PHE A 72 -5.75 -10.64 -1.64
N HIS A 73 -5.85 -9.51 -2.33
CA HIS A 73 -4.97 -8.37 -2.12
C HIS A 73 -5.71 -7.28 -1.36
N GLU A 74 -5.26 -6.99 -0.15
CA GLU A 74 -5.69 -5.84 0.62
C GLU A 74 -4.65 -4.72 0.50
N THR A 75 -5.02 -3.63 -0.19
CA THR A 75 -4.08 -2.58 -0.61
C THR A 75 -4.34 -1.23 0.03
N SER A 76 -5.33 -1.14 0.93
CA SER A 76 -5.53 0.06 1.72
C SER A 76 -4.37 0.30 2.68
N CYS A 77 -4.15 1.57 3.02
CA CYS A 77 -3.16 1.96 4.01
C CYS A 77 -3.73 1.81 5.42
N SER A 78 -2.97 1.16 6.30
CA SER A 78 -3.30 1.03 7.72
C SER A 78 -2.37 1.91 8.58
N GLU A 79 -2.84 3.09 8.97
CA GLU A 79 -2.05 4.06 9.75
C GLU A 79 -1.65 3.51 11.13
N ASP A 80 -2.51 2.72 11.76
CA ASP A 80 -2.25 2.10 13.07
C ASP A 80 -1.57 0.74 12.97
N GLN A 81 -1.28 0.28 11.74
CA GLN A 81 -0.65 -0.99 11.41
C GLN A 81 -1.44 -2.22 11.91
N THR A 82 -2.69 -2.06 12.35
CA THR A 82 -3.52 -3.18 12.78
C THR A 82 -4.12 -3.87 11.56
N ILE A 83 -4.12 -5.21 11.56
CA ILE A 83 -4.82 -5.99 10.53
C ILE A 83 -6.32 -5.71 10.59
N LYS A 84 -6.90 -5.34 9.45
CA LYS A 84 -8.33 -4.99 9.33
C LYS A 84 -8.88 -5.51 8.01
N LEU A 85 -10.09 -6.06 8.09
CA LEU A 85 -10.93 -6.39 6.95
C LEU A 85 -12.35 -5.92 7.27
N ASN A 86 -13.07 -5.44 6.27
CA ASN A 86 -14.50 -5.21 6.39
C ASN A 86 -15.28 -6.52 6.19
N SER A 87 -16.57 -6.51 6.55
CA SER A 87 -17.43 -7.70 6.46
C SER A 87 -17.51 -8.27 5.03
N ARG A 88 -17.50 -7.41 3.99
CA ARG A 88 -17.57 -7.87 2.59
C ARG A 88 -16.30 -8.66 2.22
N GLN A 89 -15.13 -8.15 2.60
CA GLN A 89 -13.85 -8.81 2.36
C GLN A 89 -13.79 -10.14 3.11
N ALA A 90 -14.15 -10.13 4.39
CA ALA A 90 -14.14 -11.33 5.22
C ALA A 90 -15.07 -12.42 4.66
N CYS A 91 -16.31 -12.09 4.28
CA CYS A 91 -17.23 -13.05 3.68
C CYS A 91 -16.72 -13.64 2.36
N ALA A 92 -16.02 -12.84 1.53
CA ALA A 92 -15.46 -13.33 0.27
C ALA A 92 -14.31 -14.33 0.52
N ILE A 93 -13.42 -14.01 1.47
CA ILE A 93 -12.32 -14.88 1.88
C ILE A 93 -12.86 -16.18 2.48
N GLU A 94 -13.80 -16.09 3.42
CA GLU A 94 -14.46 -17.25 4.03
C GLU A 94 -15.09 -18.16 2.98
N SER A 95 -15.86 -17.57 2.05
CA SER A 95 -16.53 -18.33 0.99
C SER A 95 -15.53 -19.08 0.10
N ALA A 96 -14.41 -18.43 -0.26
CA ALA A 96 -13.36 -19.06 -1.05
C ALA A 96 -12.69 -20.22 -0.30
N ALA A 97 -12.35 -20.02 0.98
CA ALA A 97 -11.73 -21.05 1.82
C ALA A 97 -12.64 -22.26 2.03
N LYS A 98 -13.92 -22.00 2.35
CA LYS A 98 -14.93 -23.04 2.60
C LYS A 98 -15.26 -23.85 1.35
N MET A 99 -15.34 -23.22 0.18
CA MET A 99 -15.63 -23.92 -1.08
C MET A 99 -14.42 -24.68 -1.63
N ASN A 100 -13.20 -24.29 -1.24
CA ASN A 100 -11.95 -24.89 -1.73
C ASN A 100 -11.08 -25.40 -0.56
N PRO A 101 -11.54 -26.38 0.23
CA PRO A 101 -10.86 -26.80 1.46
C PRO A 101 -9.46 -27.43 1.25
N LYS A 102 -9.10 -27.76 -0.01
CA LYS A 102 -7.78 -28.31 -0.39
C LYS A 102 -6.84 -27.27 -0.98
N TRP A 103 -7.25 -26.00 -1.03
CA TRP A 103 -6.50 -24.90 -1.60
C TRP A 103 -6.15 -23.93 -0.49
N ASP A 104 -4.94 -23.39 -0.56
CA ASP A 104 -4.49 -22.36 0.37
C ASP A 104 -5.03 -21.00 -0.08
N VAL A 105 -5.64 -20.26 0.83
CA VAL A 105 -6.13 -18.89 0.62
C VAL A 105 -5.17 -17.94 1.30
N PHE A 106 -4.42 -17.19 0.49
CA PHE A 106 -3.51 -16.17 0.98
C PHE A 106 -4.16 -14.80 0.93
N VAL A 107 -4.20 -14.12 2.07
CA VAL A 107 -4.68 -12.74 2.19
C VAL A 107 -3.47 -11.86 2.40
N LEU A 108 -3.14 -11.10 1.36
CA LEU A 108 -1.92 -10.32 1.22
C LEU A 108 -2.18 -8.86 1.54
N PHE A 109 -1.55 -8.35 2.58
CA PHE A 109 -1.58 -6.95 2.95
C PHE A 109 -0.39 -6.22 2.37
N ALA A 110 -0.65 -5.21 1.54
CA ALA A 110 0.41 -4.38 0.97
C ALA A 110 1.01 -3.42 2.00
N SER A 111 0.18 -2.83 2.86
CA SER A 111 0.68 -2.07 4.00
C SER A 111 1.12 -3.02 5.11
N PRO A 112 2.24 -2.77 5.79
CA PRO A 112 2.70 -3.64 6.87
C PRO A 112 1.72 -3.60 8.04
N VAL A 113 1.05 -4.72 8.27
CA VAL A 113 0.09 -4.86 9.37
C VAL A 113 0.37 -6.08 10.24
N GLY A 114 -0.26 -6.09 11.40
CA GLY A 114 -0.06 -7.12 12.41
C GLY A 114 -1.21 -7.21 13.41
N TYR A 115 -1.06 -8.13 14.35
CA TYR A 115 -1.96 -8.27 15.49
C TYR A 115 -1.57 -7.27 16.58
N PHE A 116 -1.81 -5.99 16.31
CA PHE A 116 -1.63 -4.91 17.29
C PHE A 116 -2.91 -4.68 18.09
N ASN A 117 -2.73 -4.31 19.35
CA ASN A 117 -3.78 -4.17 20.37
C ASN A 117 -4.51 -5.50 20.66
N LYS A 118 -4.53 -5.91 21.94
CA LYS A 118 -5.14 -7.18 22.41
C LYS A 118 -6.67 -7.23 22.32
N THR A 119 -7.30 -6.32 21.58
CA THR A 119 -8.75 -6.33 21.39
C THR A 119 -9.09 -7.41 20.37
N SER A 120 -10.12 -8.21 20.64
CA SER A 120 -10.61 -9.20 19.68
C SER A 120 -10.85 -8.54 18.33
N LEU A 121 -10.45 -9.21 17.26
CA LEU A 121 -10.69 -8.80 15.88
C LEU A 121 -11.65 -9.83 15.28
N PRO A 122 -12.97 -9.77 15.55
CA PRO A 122 -13.85 -10.93 15.39
C PRO A 122 -13.85 -11.53 13.98
N LEU A 123 -13.72 -10.68 12.95
CA LEU A 123 -13.62 -11.13 11.57
C LEU A 123 -12.28 -11.84 11.29
N ILE A 124 -11.18 -11.32 11.81
CA ILE A 124 -9.86 -11.93 11.67
C ILE A 124 -9.81 -13.23 12.47
N ASP A 125 -10.32 -13.24 13.71
CA ASP A 125 -10.38 -14.41 14.58
C ASP A 125 -11.22 -15.53 13.94
N ALA A 126 -12.37 -15.19 13.34
CA ALA A 126 -13.22 -16.15 12.64
C ALA A 126 -12.50 -16.74 11.41
N LEU A 127 -11.84 -15.93 10.61
CA LEU A 127 -11.09 -16.40 9.44
C LEU A 127 -9.86 -17.22 9.83
N ALA A 128 -9.17 -16.85 10.92
CA ALA A 128 -8.01 -17.58 11.44
C ALA A 128 -8.37 -18.99 11.95
N SER A 129 -9.66 -19.29 12.16
CA SER A 129 -10.11 -20.65 12.50
C SER A 129 -10.09 -21.63 11.32
N TYR A 130 -9.89 -21.15 10.09
CA TYR A 130 -9.74 -21.99 8.90
C TYR A 130 -8.25 -22.31 8.66
N ASP A 131 -7.90 -23.59 8.70
CA ASP A 131 -6.50 -24.05 8.54
C ASP A 131 -5.87 -23.69 7.18
N ASN A 132 -6.70 -23.40 6.17
CA ASN A 132 -6.27 -23.06 4.83
C ASN A 132 -6.27 -21.55 4.54
N ILE A 133 -6.49 -20.68 5.54
CA ILE A 133 -6.35 -19.23 5.38
C ILE A 133 -5.02 -18.75 5.99
N HIS A 134 -4.25 -18.01 5.19
CA HIS A 134 -2.93 -17.51 5.56
C HIS A 134 -2.85 -15.98 5.38
N PHE A 135 -2.75 -15.24 6.47
CA PHE A 135 -2.53 -13.79 6.44
C PHE A 135 -1.05 -13.46 6.30
N ARG A 136 -0.68 -12.63 5.32
CA ARG A 136 0.71 -12.26 5.04
C ARG A 136 0.86 -10.78 4.74
N ASN A 137 1.98 -10.21 5.14
CA ASN A 137 2.44 -8.95 4.57
C ASN A 137 3.13 -9.22 3.22
N VAL A 138 3.19 -8.19 2.38
CA VAL A 138 3.97 -8.20 1.14
C VAL A 138 4.87 -6.98 1.11
N ASN A 139 6.17 -7.19 1.24
CA ASN A 139 7.16 -6.19 0.91
C ASN A 139 7.16 -5.95 -0.61
N LEU A 140 6.55 -4.84 -1.04
CA LEU A 140 6.43 -4.51 -2.48
C LEU A 140 7.79 -4.42 -3.18
N TRP A 141 8.86 -4.04 -2.48
CA TRP A 141 10.20 -3.95 -3.07
C TRP A 141 10.77 -5.32 -3.38
N ASP A 142 10.71 -6.23 -2.40
CA ASP A 142 11.26 -7.57 -2.55
C ASP A 142 10.40 -8.40 -3.50
N TYR A 143 9.08 -8.27 -3.39
CA TYR A 143 8.11 -8.95 -4.26
C TYR A 143 8.25 -8.53 -5.73
N ALA A 144 8.77 -7.33 -6.00
CA ALA A 144 9.03 -6.86 -7.36
C ALA A 144 10.36 -7.34 -7.94
N ILE A 145 11.28 -7.89 -7.15
CA ILE A 145 12.63 -8.25 -7.63
C ILE A 145 12.53 -9.22 -8.81
N GLY A 146 13.29 -8.96 -9.88
CA GLY A 146 13.31 -9.80 -11.08
C GLY A 146 12.10 -9.62 -12.00
N THR A 147 11.18 -8.73 -11.68
CA THR A 147 10.00 -8.42 -12.52
C THR A 147 10.24 -7.16 -13.37
N PRO A 148 9.59 -7.00 -14.53
CA PRO A 148 9.73 -5.79 -15.36
C PRO A 148 9.36 -4.48 -14.64
N ILE A 149 8.52 -4.57 -13.62
CA ILE A 149 8.01 -3.42 -12.86
C ILE A 149 8.92 -3.02 -11.68
N TYR A 150 9.98 -3.80 -11.41
CA TYR A 150 10.95 -3.53 -10.34
C TYR A 150 11.48 -2.09 -10.34
N ASN A 151 11.85 -1.57 -11.52
CA ASN A 151 12.39 -0.22 -11.63
C ASN A 151 11.38 0.86 -11.17
N TRP A 152 10.08 0.67 -11.43
CA TRP A 152 9.06 1.61 -11.00
C TRP A 152 8.88 1.61 -9.48
N ILE A 153 8.97 0.45 -8.84
CA ILE A 153 8.94 0.33 -7.37
C ILE A 153 10.20 0.94 -6.75
N ARG A 154 11.38 0.56 -7.27
CA ARG A 154 12.68 1.05 -6.80
C ARG A 154 12.77 2.58 -6.86
N ASP A 155 12.35 3.16 -7.97
CA ASP A 155 12.42 4.61 -8.20
C ASP A 155 11.23 5.35 -7.56
N GLY A 156 10.31 4.62 -6.94
CA GLY A 156 9.12 5.13 -6.27
C GLY A 156 8.04 5.67 -7.21
N GLN A 157 8.13 5.40 -8.51
CA GLN A 157 7.23 5.96 -9.51
C GLN A 157 5.76 5.58 -9.28
N ILE A 158 5.50 4.37 -8.78
CA ILE A 158 4.14 3.94 -8.45
C ILE A 158 3.52 4.80 -7.36
N PHE A 159 4.35 5.39 -6.48
CA PHE A 159 3.92 6.16 -5.32
C PHE A 159 3.54 7.62 -5.64
N TYR A 160 3.60 8.05 -6.90
CA TYR A 160 3.13 9.37 -7.34
C TYR A 160 1.63 9.43 -7.68
N SER A 161 0.97 8.27 -7.80
CA SER A 161 -0.42 8.23 -8.24
C SER A 161 -1.39 8.75 -7.18
N SER A 162 -2.40 9.50 -7.60
CA SER A 162 -3.57 9.81 -6.76
C SER A 162 -4.48 8.58 -6.52
N TYR A 163 -4.24 7.47 -7.24
CA TYR A 163 -5.02 6.23 -7.18
C TYR A 163 -4.18 5.06 -6.64
N MET A 164 -3.41 5.33 -5.58
CA MET A 164 -2.42 4.40 -5.02
C MET A 164 -2.95 2.99 -4.80
N ASN A 165 -4.06 2.87 -4.06
CA ASN A 165 -4.64 1.59 -3.68
C ASN A 165 -4.99 0.74 -4.92
N SER A 166 -5.49 1.39 -5.98
CA SER A 166 -5.81 0.73 -7.24
C SER A 166 -4.56 0.30 -8.00
N HIS A 167 -3.54 1.16 -8.09
CA HIS A 167 -2.30 0.83 -8.79
C HIS A 167 -1.51 -0.27 -8.09
N VAL A 168 -1.46 -0.26 -6.75
CA VAL A 168 -0.87 -1.35 -5.97
C VAL A 168 -1.67 -2.64 -6.15
N SER A 169 -3.00 -2.57 -6.21
CA SER A 169 -3.84 -3.74 -6.50
C SER A 169 -3.56 -4.33 -7.88
N ASP A 170 -3.45 -3.48 -8.90
CA ASP A 170 -3.11 -3.91 -10.26
C ASP A 170 -1.72 -4.53 -10.32
N PHE A 171 -0.74 -3.88 -9.68
CA PHE A 171 0.62 -4.38 -9.53
C PHE A 171 0.64 -5.78 -8.91
N LEU A 172 0.02 -5.97 -7.74
CA LEU A 172 0.03 -7.26 -7.05
C LEU A 172 -0.62 -8.35 -7.88
N ARG A 173 -1.72 -8.04 -8.57
CA ARG A 173 -2.42 -8.99 -9.45
C ARG A 173 -1.56 -9.50 -10.61
N TYR A 174 -0.66 -8.67 -11.13
CA TYR A 174 0.27 -9.10 -12.18
C TYR A 174 1.41 -9.98 -11.65
N LEU A 175 1.77 -9.82 -10.37
CA LEU A 175 2.92 -10.50 -9.77
C LEU A 175 2.54 -11.80 -9.05
N SER A 176 1.33 -11.88 -8.51
CA SER A 176 0.85 -13.09 -7.85
C SER A 176 0.41 -14.13 -8.89
N LYS A 177 1.21 -15.20 -9.01
CA LYS A 177 0.96 -16.37 -9.87
C LYS A 177 0.76 -17.62 -9.05
#